data_AF-A0A7J8NWN2-F1
#
_entry.id   AF-A0A7J8NWN2-F1
#
_cell.length_a   1.000
_cell.length_b   1.000
_cell.length_c   1.000
_cell.angle_alpha   90.00
_cell.angle_beta   90.00
_cell.angle_gamma   90.00
#
_symmetry.space_group_name_H-M   'P 1'
#
loop_
_entity.id
_entity.type
_entity.pdbx_description
1 polymer ?
#
loop_
_entity_poly.entity_id
_entity_poly.type
_entity_poly.pdbx_seq_one_letter_code
_entity_poly.pdbx_strand_id
1 'polypeptide(L)'
;MTTSWADSVANSASETVVSDNNSLRRPTRSTYVPPHLRNRPSSDTHNLSGPVTERTSFNGTTGVSQWSRPSIGGGGGGTKPEIGRQGQVYGSSGRGGGGWNNRSGGWNRREREVNPFDDNDEADVKDQACGEQENSGINFDAYEDIPVEISGENVPPPVNTFVDIDLGELLNQNIRRCKYVKPTPVQRHAIPIVLGGRDLMACAQTGSGKTAAFCFPIISGIMREQYVQRPRVARTVYPLALILSPTRELSCQIHDEAKKFSYQTGVKVVVAYGGAPITQQLRELERGVDILVATPGRLVDLLERARVSLQMIRYLALDEADRMLDMGFEPQIRKIVEQMDMPNRGVRQTMLFSATFPREIQRLASDFLANYIFLAVGRVGSSTDLIVQRVEFVQESDKRSHLMDLLHAQRENGAHGKQALTLVFVETKKGADSLEHWLCMNGFPATTIHGDRTQQERELALRSFKSGKTPILVATDVAARGLDIP
;
A
#
# COMPACT_ATOMS: atom_id res chain seq x y z
N MET A 1 -24.98 18.66 30.01
CA MET A 1 -23.88 17.77 30.46
C MET A 1 -24.05 16.46 29.71
N THR A 2 -23.39 16.37 28.56
CA THR A 2 -23.46 15.22 27.64
C THR A 2 -22.19 14.40 27.87
N THR A 3 -22.38 13.18 28.36
CA THR A 3 -21.30 12.24 28.69
C THR A 3 -20.61 11.76 27.41
N SER A 4 -19.28 11.72 27.48
CA SER A 4 -18.36 11.34 26.40
C SER A 4 -18.31 9.82 26.26
N TRP A 5 -18.11 9.31 25.05
CA TRP A 5 -17.93 7.89 24.75
C TRP A 5 -16.80 7.21 25.57
N ALA A 6 -15.84 7.99 26.07
CA ALA A 6 -14.77 7.52 26.94
C ALA A 6 -15.26 6.96 28.29
N ASP A 7 -16.39 7.48 28.82
CA ASP A 7 -16.91 7.08 30.14
C ASP A 7 -17.58 5.69 30.10
N SER A 8 -17.95 5.20 28.91
CA SER A 8 -18.65 3.91 28.76
C SER A 8 -17.73 2.69 28.90
N VAL A 9 -16.41 2.88 28.81
CA VAL A 9 -15.42 1.80 28.90
C VAL A 9 -14.92 1.61 30.34
N ALA A 10 -15.07 2.62 31.21
CA ALA A 10 -14.66 2.55 32.62
C ALA A 10 -15.73 1.89 33.52
N ASN A 11 -17.01 1.97 33.16
CA ASN A 11 -18.11 1.47 34.00
C ASN A 11 -18.43 -0.03 33.83
N SER A 12 -17.73 -0.76 32.96
CA SER A 12 -17.98 -2.20 32.77
C SER A 12 -17.20 -3.11 33.74
N ALA A 13 -16.44 -2.56 34.70
CA ALA A 13 -15.56 -3.33 35.59
C ALA A 13 -16.04 -3.46 37.04
N SER A 14 -17.21 -2.94 37.39
CA SER A 14 -17.74 -3.06 38.76
C SER A 14 -19.26 -2.99 38.78
N GLU A 15 -19.93 -4.14 38.93
CA GLU A 15 -21.06 -4.33 39.85
C GLU A 15 -21.69 -5.73 39.67
N THR A 16 -21.63 -6.51 40.74
CA THR A 16 -22.32 -7.78 40.94
C THR A 16 -23.26 -7.60 42.13
N VAL A 17 -24.57 -7.35 41.91
CA VAL A 17 -25.64 -7.64 42.90
C VAL A 17 -26.98 -7.92 42.18
N VAL A 18 -27.70 -8.88 42.74
CA VAL A 18 -28.98 -9.51 42.35
C VAL A 18 -30.20 -8.67 42.77
N SER A 19 -31.26 -8.58 41.93
CA SER A 19 -32.68 -8.93 42.28
C SER A 19 -33.75 -8.48 41.26
N ASP A 20 -34.61 -9.46 40.93
CA ASP A 20 -36.06 -9.50 40.64
C ASP A 20 -36.81 -8.66 39.57
N ASN A 21 -37.24 -9.41 38.55
CA ASN A 21 -38.59 -9.62 38.00
C ASN A 21 -39.50 -8.48 37.49
N ASN A 22 -39.71 -8.57 36.16
CA ASN A 22 -40.99 -8.55 35.42
C ASN A 22 -41.51 -7.21 34.86
N SER A 23 -41.35 -7.00 33.54
CA SER A 23 -42.48 -6.82 32.60
C SER A 23 -42.06 -6.51 31.15
N LEU A 24 -42.76 -7.14 30.20
CA LEU A 24 -43.04 -6.76 28.80
C LEU A 24 -41.90 -6.85 27.75
N ARG A 25 -41.89 -7.97 27.02
CA ARG A 25 -41.05 -8.26 25.85
C ARG A 25 -41.56 -7.54 24.58
N ARG A 26 -40.70 -6.77 23.91
CA ARG A 26 -40.82 -6.37 22.49
C ARG A 26 -40.22 -7.45 21.58
N PRO A 27 -40.72 -7.66 20.34
CA PRO A 27 -40.24 -8.72 19.46
C PRO A 27 -38.89 -8.33 18.82
N THR A 28 -37.90 -9.21 18.92
CA THR A 28 -36.60 -9.08 18.25
C THR A 28 -36.69 -9.67 16.83
N ARG A 29 -36.14 -8.95 15.84
CA ARG A 29 -35.96 -9.41 14.45
C ARG A 29 -35.00 -10.62 14.42
N SER A 30 -35.29 -11.59 13.55
CA SER A 30 -34.49 -12.80 13.38
C SER A 30 -33.09 -12.49 12.80
N THR A 31 -32.04 -12.90 13.50
CA THR A 31 -30.67 -12.88 13.02
C THR A 31 -30.50 -13.92 11.90
N TYR A 32 -29.96 -13.48 10.76
CA TYR A 32 -29.60 -14.35 9.63
C TYR A 32 -28.54 -15.38 10.05
N VAL A 33 -28.80 -16.66 9.77
CA VAL A 33 -27.86 -17.78 10.03
C VAL A 33 -27.33 -18.31 8.69
N PRO A 34 -26.00 -18.29 8.46
CA PRO A 34 -25.39 -18.78 7.23
C PRO A 34 -25.70 -20.26 6.94
N PRO A 35 -25.78 -20.67 5.66
CA PRO A 35 -26.22 -22.02 5.27
C PRO A 35 -25.40 -23.18 5.85
N HIS A 36 -24.12 -22.94 6.13
CA HIS A 36 -23.19 -23.96 6.63
C HIS A 36 -23.37 -24.30 8.12
N LEU A 37 -24.23 -23.56 8.84
CA LEU A 37 -24.48 -23.74 10.28
C LEU A 37 -25.86 -24.32 10.61
N ARG A 38 -26.66 -24.72 9.59
CA ARG A 38 -28.06 -25.12 9.79
C ARG A 38 -28.28 -26.53 10.36
N ASN A 39 -27.28 -27.43 10.32
CA ASN A 39 -27.47 -28.86 10.63
C ASN A 39 -26.34 -29.48 11.48
N ARG A 40 -25.97 -28.87 12.62
CA ARG A 40 -25.17 -29.57 13.65
C ARG A 40 -26.08 -30.02 14.79
N PRO A 41 -26.20 -31.33 15.10
CA PRO A 41 -26.90 -31.77 16.30
C PRO A 41 -26.09 -31.40 17.55
N SER A 42 -26.78 -30.79 18.50
CA SER A 42 -26.31 -30.46 19.85
C SER A 42 -26.22 -31.71 20.72
N SER A 43 -25.07 -31.98 21.33
CA SER A 43 -24.94 -32.98 22.40
C SER A 43 -24.32 -32.33 23.63
N ASP A 44 -25.18 -31.98 24.60
CA ASP A 44 -24.81 -31.77 26.00
C ASP A 44 -25.12 -33.07 26.75
N THR A 45 -24.14 -33.62 27.47
CA THR A 45 -24.34 -34.20 28.82
C THR A 45 -23.02 -34.28 29.57
N HIS A 46 -23.04 -33.78 30.80
CA HIS A 46 -22.00 -33.85 31.82
C HIS A 46 -21.99 -35.20 32.57
N ASN A 47 -20.79 -35.54 33.09
CA ASN A 47 -20.47 -36.13 34.41
C ASN A 47 -19.95 -37.59 34.58
N LEU A 48 -18.78 -37.64 35.27
CA LEU A 48 -18.27 -38.57 36.32
C LEU A 48 -17.29 -39.73 35.98
N SER A 49 -16.05 -39.55 36.49
CA SER A 49 -15.12 -40.42 37.27
C SER A 49 -15.05 -41.96 37.07
N GLY A 50 -13.81 -42.50 36.98
CA GLY A 50 -13.42 -43.93 36.79
C GLY A 50 -13.69 -44.91 37.96
N PRO A 51 -13.10 -46.15 38.05
CA PRO A 51 -11.71 -46.54 37.70
C PRO A 51 -11.43 -47.96 37.08
N VAL A 52 -10.17 -48.15 36.63
CA VAL A 52 -9.23 -49.33 36.56
C VAL A 52 -9.70 -50.79 36.36
N THR A 53 -9.11 -51.50 35.37
CA THR A 53 -8.46 -52.86 35.42
C THR A 53 -7.99 -53.27 34.00
N GLU A 54 -6.70 -53.41 33.70
CA GLU A 54 -5.75 -54.56 33.83
C GLU A 54 -5.86 -55.69 32.75
N ARG A 55 -4.70 -55.99 32.13
CA ARG A 55 -4.26 -57.25 31.43
C ARG A 55 -4.78 -57.51 30.00
N THR A 56 -4.05 -58.11 29.04
CA THR A 56 -2.69 -58.70 28.93
C THR A 56 -2.41 -58.99 27.44
N SER A 57 -1.14 -58.94 27.08
CA SER A 57 -0.52 -59.39 25.82
C SER A 57 -0.83 -60.84 25.44
N PHE A 58 -0.84 -61.18 24.14
CA PHE A 58 -0.16 -62.39 23.66
C PHE A 58 0.21 -62.32 22.16
N ASN A 59 1.34 -62.97 21.91
CA ASN A 59 2.20 -63.07 20.73
C ASN A 59 1.69 -64.12 19.72
N GLY A 60 2.16 -64.09 18.46
CA GLY A 60 2.34 -65.34 17.68
C GLY A 60 1.94 -65.38 16.20
N THR A 61 2.86 -64.93 15.34
CA THR A 61 3.23 -65.38 13.97
C THR A 61 2.68 -66.71 13.40
N THR A 62 2.47 -66.76 12.06
CA THR A 62 3.11 -67.72 11.11
C THR A 62 2.75 -67.50 9.61
N GLY A 63 3.74 -67.80 8.72
CA GLY A 63 3.66 -68.06 7.25
C GLY A 63 3.78 -66.83 6.32
N VAL A 64 4.87 -66.46 5.60
CA VAL A 64 5.82 -67.16 4.66
C VAL A 64 5.08 -67.67 3.41
N SER A 65 5.38 -67.39 2.12
CA SER A 65 6.57 -66.93 1.35
C SER A 65 6.21 -66.65 -0.13
N GLN A 66 6.94 -65.76 -0.83
CA GLN A 66 7.66 -66.04 -2.11
C GLN A 66 8.44 -64.79 -2.61
N TRP A 67 9.79 -64.79 -2.57
CA TRP A 67 10.75 -65.00 -3.69
C TRP A 67 10.79 -63.83 -4.71
N SER A 68 11.88 -63.29 -5.24
CA SER A 68 13.33 -63.41 -5.09
C SER A 68 13.98 -62.25 -5.88
N ARG A 69 15.11 -61.70 -5.40
CA ARG A 69 16.12 -60.90 -6.14
C ARG A 69 17.06 -61.85 -6.93
N PRO A 70 17.84 -61.42 -7.96
CA PRO A 70 19.12 -60.69 -7.80
C PRO A 70 19.42 -59.66 -8.94
N SER A 71 20.17 -58.55 -8.76
CA SER A 71 21.59 -58.34 -8.41
C SER A 71 22.61 -58.77 -9.48
N ILE A 72 23.47 -57.81 -9.90
CA ILE A 72 24.91 -57.87 -10.30
C ILE A 72 25.28 -56.38 -10.57
N GLY A 73 26.20 -55.70 -9.86
CA GLY A 73 27.65 -55.93 -9.71
C GLY A 73 28.38 -55.19 -10.85
N GLY A 74 29.38 -54.33 -10.73
CA GLY A 74 30.31 -53.93 -9.66
C GLY A 74 31.69 -53.65 -10.31
N GLY A 75 32.37 -52.56 -9.92
CA GLY A 75 33.82 -52.29 -10.18
C GLY A 75 34.15 -51.51 -11.46
N GLY A 76 35.15 -50.63 -11.54
CA GLY A 76 36.18 -50.16 -10.61
C GLY A 76 37.20 -49.25 -11.34
N GLY A 77 37.88 -48.37 -10.59
CA GLY A 77 39.29 -47.93 -10.75
C GLY A 77 39.75 -47.12 -12.00
N GLY A 78 40.46 -46.01 -11.76
CA GLY A 78 41.60 -45.62 -12.62
C GLY A 78 41.83 -44.13 -12.91
N THR A 79 42.83 -43.54 -12.24
CA THR A 79 43.91 -42.67 -12.77
C THR A 79 43.64 -41.29 -13.43
N LYS A 80 44.24 -40.27 -12.78
CA LYS A 80 44.85 -38.99 -13.28
C LYS A 80 45.44 -39.07 -14.73
N PRO A 81 45.67 -37.95 -15.47
CA PRO A 81 46.44 -36.80 -14.98
C PRO A 81 46.13 -35.38 -15.50
N GLU A 82 46.83 -34.48 -14.81
CA GLU A 82 47.06 -33.06 -14.92
C GLU A 82 48.02 -32.70 -16.06
N ILE A 83 47.67 -31.68 -16.85
CA ILE A 83 48.53 -30.87 -17.74
C ILE A 83 47.95 -29.45 -17.62
N GLY A 84 48.60 -28.40 -17.11
CA GLY A 84 50.01 -28.04 -17.18
C GLY A 84 50.17 -26.93 -18.23
N ARG A 85 50.13 -25.64 -17.84
CA ARG A 85 50.90 -24.61 -18.55
C ARG A 85 51.21 -23.40 -17.68
N GLN A 86 52.51 -23.19 -17.58
CA GLN A 86 53.27 -22.23 -16.79
C GLN A 86 53.09 -20.80 -17.29
N GLY A 87 53.24 -19.86 -16.36
CA GLY A 87 53.62 -18.49 -16.67
C GLY A 87 55.11 -18.39 -17.02
N GLN A 88 55.46 -17.39 -17.82
CA GLN A 88 56.81 -16.85 -17.89
C GLN A 88 56.73 -15.33 -18.08
N VAL A 89 57.39 -14.65 -17.14
CA VAL A 89 57.74 -13.24 -17.14
C VAL A 89 59.09 -13.11 -17.84
N TYR A 90 59.23 -12.14 -18.76
CA TYR A 90 60.46 -11.41 -18.99
C TYR A 90 60.11 -9.97 -19.39
N GLY A 91 60.81 -9.02 -18.80
CA GLY A 91 60.59 -7.59 -19.00
C GLY A 91 61.55 -6.93 -19.99
N SER A 92 61.30 -5.63 -20.13
CA SER A 92 62.19 -4.55 -20.57
C SER A 92 62.42 -4.37 -22.08
N SER A 93 61.82 -3.31 -22.65
CA SER A 93 62.50 -2.03 -22.95
C SER A 93 61.85 -1.30 -24.15
N GLY A 94 61.73 0.03 -24.07
CA GLY A 94 61.80 0.89 -25.27
C GLY A 94 60.66 1.88 -25.57
N ARG A 95 60.80 3.08 -25.00
CA ARG A 95 60.68 4.43 -25.63
C ARG A 95 59.36 4.95 -26.26
N GLY A 96 59.03 6.17 -25.81
CA GLY A 96 58.28 7.22 -26.53
C GLY A 96 56.99 7.59 -25.80
N GLY A 97 56.76 8.77 -25.23
CA GLY A 97 57.32 10.10 -25.48
C GLY A 97 56.13 11.06 -25.69
N GLY A 98 55.95 12.03 -24.79
CA GLY A 98 54.97 13.13 -24.91
C GLY A 98 53.62 12.82 -24.29
N GLY A 99 52.95 13.70 -23.56
CA GLY A 99 53.23 15.09 -23.23
C GLY A 99 52.17 15.51 -22.22
N TRP A 100 52.60 16.28 -21.23
CA TRP A 100 51.73 16.91 -20.26
C TRP A 100 50.83 17.90 -20.99
N ASN A 101 49.52 17.73 -20.90
CA ASN A 101 48.60 18.82 -21.21
C ASN A 101 47.43 18.82 -20.23
N ASN A 102 47.47 19.85 -19.39
CA ASN A 102 46.36 20.43 -18.64
C ASN A 102 45.03 20.34 -19.39
N ARG A 103 44.10 19.53 -18.88
CA ARG A 103 42.66 19.82 -18.97
C ARG A 103 42.05 19.63 -17.59
N SER A 104 42.24 20.65 -16.77
CA SER A 104 41.26 21.05 -15.79
C SER A 104 39.95 21.31 -16.53
N GLY A 105 38.99 20.40 -16.39
CA GLY A 105 37.69 20.43 -17.04
C GLY A 105 36.75 19.58 -16.21
N GLY A 106 36.05 20.24 -15.28
CA GLY A 106 35.28 19.62 -14.21
C GLY A 106 34.30 18.56 -14.70
N TRP A 107 34.44 17.38 -14.12
CA TRP A 107 33.41 16.35 -14.10
C TRP A 107 32.28 16.76 -13.15
N ASN A 108 31.59 17.87 -13.47
CA ASN A 108 30.34 18.26 -12.82
C ASN A 108 29.19 18.00 -13.80
N ARG A 109 29.06 16.76 -14.28
CA ARG A 109 27.76 16.28 -14.75
C ARG A 109 26.96 15.93 -13.51
N ARG A 110 26.46 16.95 -12.79
CA ARG A 110 25.35 16.74 -11.85
C ARG A 110 24.28 16.06 -12.70
N GLU A 111 23.93 14.81 -12.39
CA GLU A 111 22.75 14.18 -12.96
C GLU A 111 21.61 15.18 -12.76
N ARG A 112 21.13 15.78 -13.85
CA ARG A 112 20.05 16.75 -13.80
C ARG A 112 18.85 16.00 -13.23
N GLU A 113 18.35 16.46 -12.09
CA GLU A 113 17.13 15.91 -11.50
C GLU A 113 16.02 15.96 -12.55
N VAL A 114 15.42 14.80 -12.83
CA VAL A 114 14.31 14.70 -13.80
C VAL A 114 13.16 15.55 -13.27
N ASN A 115 12.67 16.48 -14.09
CA ASN A 115 11.53 17.31 -13.71
C ASN A 115 10.27 16.44 -13.69
N PRO A 116 9.63 16.20 -12.53
CA PRO A 116 8.41 15.39 -12.45
C PRO A 116 7.18 16.14 -12.97
N PHE A 117 7.32 17.41 -13.35
CA PHE A 117 6.27 18.23 -13.96
C PHE A 117 6.38 18.34 -15.49
N ASP A 118 7.46 17.82 -16.10
CA ASP A 118 7.57 17.76 -17.56
C ASP A 118 6.99 16.42 -18.05
N ASP A 119 5.90 16.47 -18.82
CA ASP A 119 5.38 15.33 -19.56
C ASP A 119 6.34 14.97 -20.70
N ASN A 120 7.39 14.20 -20.40
CA ASN A 120 8.31 13.65 -21.41
C ASN A 120 7.68 12.44 -22.13
N ASP A 121 6.50 12.62 -22.72
CA ASP A 121 5.91 11.73 -23.72
C ASP A 121 6.21 12.27 -25.15
N GLU A 122 7.41 12.83 -25.39
CA GLU A 122 7.81 13.35 -26.71
C GLU A 122 7.89 12.30 -27.84
N ALA A 123 7.60 11.03 -27.57
CA ALA A 123 7.52 10.00 -28.61
C ALA A 123 6.15 9.89 -29.31
N ASP A 124 5.07 10.42 -28.74
CA ASP A 124 3.70 10.23 -29.28
C ASP A 124 2.91 11.54 -29.55
N VAL A 125 3.46 12.73 -29.28
CA VAL A 125 2.74 14.02 -29.42
C VAL A 125 2.94 14.68 -30.79
N LYS A 126 2.71 13.95 -31.89
CA LYS A 126 2.56 14.60 -33.22
C LYS A 126 1.14 14.71 -33.77
N ASP A 127 0.15 14.13 -33.10
CA ASP A 127 -1.25 14.30 -33.52
C ASP A 127 -2.19 14.38 -32.31
N GLN A 128 -2.21 15.52 -31.62
CA GLN A 128 -3.43 16.03 -30.95
C GLN A 128 -3.17 17.38 -30.28
N ALA A 129 -3.56 18.45 -30.97
CA ALA A 129 -3.93 19.69 -30.31
C ALA A 129 -5.29 19.45 -29.63
N CYS A 130 -5.29 19.15 -28.33
CA CYS A 130 -6.50 19.05 -27.53
C CYS A 130 -6.25 19.58 -26.11
N GLY A 131 -6.81 20.77 -25.85
CA GLY A 131 -7.37 21.24 -24.58
C GLY A 131 -6.47 21.17 -23.34
N GLU A 132 -6.15 22.35 -22.81
CA GLU A 132 -5.76 22.55 -21.41
C GLU A 132 -6.60 21.62 -20.51
N GLN A 133 -5.94 20.75 -19.74
CA GLN A 133 -6.58 19.95 -18.71
C GLN A 133 -7.11 20.90 -17.63
N GLU A 134 -8.31 21.42 -17.86
CA GLU A 134 -9.20 21.78 -16.78
C GLU A 134 -9.58 20.45 -16.10
N ASN A 135 -8.96 20.20 -14.95
CA ASN A 135 -9.54 19.29 -13.96
C ASN A 135 -10.98 19.77 -13.77
N SER A 136 -11.97 19.03 -14.27
CA SER A 136 -13.37 19.30 -14.01
C SER A 136 -13.53 19.42 -12.51
N GLY A 137 -13.72 20.66 -12.05
CA GLY A 137 -13.57 21.03 -10.66
C GLY A 137 -14.44 20.17 -9.78
N ILE A 138 -13.82 19.26 -9.03
CA ILE A 138 -14.40 18.74 -7.80
C ILE A 138 -14.85 19.98 -7.04
N ASN A 139 -16.13 20.05 -6.64
CA ASN A 139 -16.62 21.18 -5.87
C ASN A 139 -15.92 21.19 -4.51
N PHE A 140 -14.76 21.86 -4.42
CA PHE A 140 -13.94 21.92 -3.23
C PHE A 140 -14.67 22.60 -2.06
N ASP A 141 -15.63 23.47 -2.35
CA ASP A 141 -16.45 24.11 -1.31
C ASP A 141 -17.35 23.09 -0.60
N ALA A 142 -17.78 22.02 -1.29
CA ALA A 142 -18.54 20.92 -0.67
C ALA A 142 -17.72 20.13 0.36
N TYR A 143 -16.39 20.27 0.39
CA TYR A 143 -15.55 19.65 1.40
C TYR A 143 -15.46 20.48 2.69
N GLU A 144 -15.77 21.78 2.66
CA GLU A 144 -15.71 22.62 3.87
C GLU A 144 -16.78 22.22 4.90
N ASP A 145 -17.91 21.67 4.45
CA ASP A 145 -19.04 21.24 5.29
C ASP A 145 -18.87 19.83 5.89
N ILE A 146 -17.79 19.12 5.57
CA ILE A 146 -17.57 17.76 6.07
C ILE A 146 -17.26 17.83 7.58
N PRO A 147 -18.04 17.15 8.45
CA PRO A 147 -17.81 17.19 9.88
C PRO A 147 -16.45 16.56 10.23
N VAL A 148 -15.72 17.21 11.14
CA VAL A 148 -14.43 16.71 11.63
C VAL A 148 -14.52 16.47 13.13
N GLU A 149 -14.22 15.25 13.55
CA GLU A 149 -14.11 14.87 14.95
C GLU A 149 -12.63 14.65 15.30
N ILE A 150 -12.20 15.22 16.42
CA ILE A 150 -10.81 15.12 16.88
C ILE A 150 -10.80 14.78 18.35
N SER A 151 -9.96 13.81 18.73
CA SER A 151 -9.72 13.46 20.12
C SER A 151 -8.23 13.24 20.39
N GLY A 152 -7.81 13.56 21.60
CA GLY A 152 -6.40 13.51 22.03
C GLY A 152 -6.03 14.71 22.89
N GLU A 153 -4.90 14.61 23.57
CA GLU A 153 -4.39 15.70 24.41
C GLU A 153 -3.71 16.78 23.55
N ASN A 154 -3.81 18.05 23.94
CA ASN A 154 -3.06 19.17 23.34
C ASN A 154 -3.05 19.19 21.80
N VAL A 155 -4.24 19.12 21.20
CA VAL A 155 -4.41 19.14 19.74
C VAL A 155 -4.04 20.52 19.19
N PRO A 156 -3.09 20.62 18.23
CA PRO A 156 -2.76 21.87 17.57
C PRO A 156 -3.96 22.45 16.79
N PRO A 157 -4.09 23.79 16.69
CA PRO A 157 -5.19 24.40 15.94
C PRO A 157 -5.09 24.09 14.43
N PRO A 158 -6.24 23.99 13.73
CA PRO A 158 -6.26 23.80 12.28
C PRO A 158 -5.75 25.01 11.52
N VAL A 159 -5.31 24.77 10.28
CA VAL A 159 -4.78 25.78 9.34
C VAL A 159 -5.62 25.89 8.08
N ASN A 160 -5.96 27.11 7.67
CA ASN A 160 -6.91 27.34 6.58
C ASN A 160 -6.25 27.51 5.22
N THR A 161 -4.98 27.90 5.19
CA THR A 161 -4.20 28.02 3.94
C THR A 161 -2.85 27.33 4.08
N PHE A 162 -2.25 26.94 2.94
CA PHE A 162 -0.88 26.41 2.93
C PHE A 162 0.17 27.47 3.31
N VAL A 163 -0.17 28.76 3.16
CA VAL A 163 0.72 29.88 3.51
C VAL A 163 0.86 30.03 5.02
N ASP A 164 -0.17 29.65 5.79
CA ASP A 164 -0.15 29.69 7.25
C ASP A 164 0.79 28.64 7.87
N ILE A 165 1.32 27.72 7.06
CA ILE A 165 2.18 26.62 7.48
C ILE A 165 3.59 26.87 6.97
N ASP A 166 4.56 26.98 7.88
CA ASP A 166 5.96 26.93 7.48
C ASP A 166 6.35 25.48 7.15
N LEU A 167 6.28 25.14 5.86
CA LEU A 167 6.76 23.88 5.29
C LEU A 167 8.16 23.99 4.67
N GLY A 168 8.73 25.20 4.61
CA GLY A 168 9.95 25.51 3.89
C GLY A 168 9.69 25.96 2.44
N GLU A 169 10.49 26.92 1.97
CA GLU A 169 10.28 27.62 0.69
C GLU A 169 10.21 26.68 -0.52
N LEU A 170 11.12 25.69 -0.61
CA LEU A 170 11.16 24.78 -1.75
C LEU A 170 9.91 23.88 -1.82
N LEU A 171 9.43 23.39 -0.67
CA LEU A 171 8.20 22.58 -0.62
C LEU A 171 6.98 23.46 -0.95
N ASN A 172 6.91 24.68 -0.44
CA ASN A 172 5.85 25.64 -0.77
C ASN A 172 5.84 26.02 -2.26
N GLN A 173 6.99 26.04 -2.94
CA GLN A 173 7.04 26.21 -4.40
C GLN A 173 6.47 24.98 -5.13
N ASN A 174 6.78 23.76 -4.66
CA ASN A 174 6.24 22.54 -5.26
C ASN A 174 4.73 22.40 -5.05
N ILE A 175 4.19 22.78 -3.88
CA ILE A 175 2.75 22.84 -3.63
C ILE A 175 2.04 23.75 -4.65
N ARG A 176 2.64 24.91 -4.94
CA ARG A 176 2.16 25.83 -5.99
C ARG A 176 2.26 25.23 -7.40
N ARG A 177 3.34 24.50 -7.72
CA ARG A 177 3.49 23.76 -9.00
C ARG A 177 2.42 22.67 -9.16
N CYS A 178 2.05 21.99 -8.08
CA CYS A 178 0.95 21.03 -8.04
C CYS A 178 -0.44 21.69 -8.12
N LYS A 179 -0.52 23.02 -8.17
CA LYS A 179 -1.76 23.81 -8.23
C LYS A 179 -2.70 23.57 -7.04
N TYR A 180 -2.14 23.24 -5.88
CA TYR A 180 -2.93 23.12 -4.64
C TYR A 180 -3.18 24.52 -4.06
N VAL A 181 -4.46 24.92 -4.05
CA VAL A 181 -4.88 26.28 -3.64
C VAL A 181 -5.20 26.34 -2.15
N LYS A 182 -5.97 25.37 -1.65
CA LYS A 182 -6.40 25.28 -0.25
C LYS A 182 -6.20 23.87 0.31
N PRO A 183 -5.87 23.70 1.60
CA PRO A 183 -5.80 22.40 2.24
C PRO A 183 -7.19 21.76 2.33
N THR A 184 -7.28 20.46 2.05
CA THR A 184 -8.48 19.66 2.30
C THR A 184 -8.73 19.50 3.81
N PRO A 185 -9.93 19.08 4.25
CA PRO A 185 -10.20 18.93 5.69
C PRO A 185 -9.21 18.01 6.41
N VAL A 186 -8.81 16.88 5.81
CA VAL A 186 -7.78 16.01 6.43
C VAL A 186 -6.42 16.72 6.52
N GLN A 187 -6.03 17.49 5.50
CA GLN A 187 -4.76 18.23 5.48
C GLN A 187 -4.74 19.37 6.51
N ARG A 188 -5.83 20.13 6.62
CA ARG A 188 -6.03 21.23 7.56
C ARG A 188 -5.74 20.84 9.02
N HIS A 189 -6.06 19.61 9.39
CA HIS A 189 -5.83 19.10 10.74
C HIS A 189 -4.56 18.25 10.83
N ALA A 190 -4.33 17.34 9.89
CA ALA A 190 -3.20 16.40 9.96
C ALA A 190 -1.84 17.11 9.85
N ILE A 191 -1.69 18.09 8.95
CA ILE A 191 -0.38 18.74 8.75
C ILE A 191 0.13 19.42 10.04
N PRO A 192 -0.63 20.30 10.71
CA PRO A 192 -0.15 20.92 11.96
C PRO A 192 0.04 19.92 13.09
N ILE A 193 -0.78 18.85 13.17
CA ILE A 193 -0.58 17.75 14.14
C ILE A 193 0.79 17.09 13.93
N VAL A 194 1.11 16.73 12.69
CA VAL A 194 2.34 16.02 12.37
C VAL A 194 3.54 16.94 12.52
N LEU A 195 3.46 18.21 12.11
CA LEU A 195 4.53 19.19 12.35
C LEU A 195 4.78 19.44 13.84
N GLY A 196 3.75 19.29 14.69
CA GLY A 196 3.86 19.33 16.14
C GLY A 196 4.53 18.10 16.76
N GLY A 197 4.99 17.13 15.95
CA GLY A 197 5.68 15.92 16.42
C GLY A 197 4.76 14.88 17.07
N ARG A 198 3.43 14.98 16.87
CA ARG A 198 2.46 14.06 17.44
C ARG A 198 2.15 12.90 16.51
N ASP A 199 1.96 11.72 17.09
CA ASP A 199 1.43 10.57 16.37
C ASP A 199 -0.02 10.83 15.96
N LEU A 200 -0.42 10.26 14.82
CA LEU A 200 -1.72 10.53 14.20
C LEU A 200 -2.40 9.23 13.78
N MET A 201 -3.66 9.06 14.16
CA MET A 201 -4.58 8.11 13.52
C MET A 201 -5.63 8.93 12.76
N ALA A 202 -5.60 8.88 11.43
CA ALA A 202 -6.50 9.63 10.57
C ALA A 202 -7.44 8.71 9.78
N CYS A 203 -8.74 8.86 10.03
CA CYS A 203 -9.83 8.23 9.30
C CYS A 203 -10.40 9.23 8.30
N ALA A 204 -10.17 8.99 7.00
CA ALA A 204 -10.74 9.82 5.94
C ALA A 204 -10.96 9.00 4.67
N GLN A 205 -12.01 9.34 3.92
CA GLN A 205 -12.35 8.68 2.66
C GLN A 205 -11.23 8.74 1.60
N THR A 206 -11.28 7.87 0.59
CA THR A 206 -10.41 7.96 -0.59
C THR A 206 -10.64 9.29 -1.32
N GLY A 207 -9.62 9.81 -2.01
CA GLY A 207 -9.70 11.11 -2.68
C GLY A 207 -9.75 12.35 -1.76
N SER A 208 -9.60 12.19 -0.44
CA SER A 208 -9.58 13.33 0.52
C SER A 208 -8.22 14.05 0.62
N GLY A 209 -7.20 13.61 -0.11
CA GLY A 209 -5.86 14.21 -0.06
C GLY A 209 -4.94 13.73 1.07
N LYS A 210 -5.17 12.50 1.58
CA LYS A 210 -4.35 11.88 2.65
C LYS A 210 -2.86 11.82 2.32
N THR A 211 -2.50 11.53 1.07
CA THR A 211 -1.10 11.41 0.63
C THR A 211 -0.30 12.68 0.91
N ALA A 212 -0.82 13.84 0.52
CA ALA A 212 -0.19 15.12 0.82
C ALA A 212 -0.17 15.42 2.33
N ALA A 213 -1.20 14.99 3.07
CA ALA A 213 -1.33 15.21 4.51
C ALA A 213 -0.19 14.60 5.33
N PHE A 214 0.38 13.47 4.90
CA PHE A 214 1.60 12.92 5.52
C PHE A 214 2.88 13.27 4.77
N CYS A 215 2.88 13.37 3.44
CA CYS A 215 4.11 13.66 2.69
C CYS A 215 4.66 15.06 2.99
N PHE A 216 3.82 16.09 3.10
CA PHE A 216 4.28 17.46 3.36
C PHE A 216 5.06 17.61 4.68
N PRO A 217 4.50 17.21 5.84
CA PRO A 217 5.22 17.33 7.09
C PRO A 217 6.46 16.42 7.15
N ILE A 218 6.43 15.23 6.54
CA ILE A 218 7.62 14.35 6.46
C ILE A 218 8.75 15.02 5.67
N ILE A 219 8.45 15.54 4.47
CA ILE A 219 9.45 16.20 3.62
C ILE A 219 9.99 17.46 4.31
N SER A 220 9.12 18.28 4.90
CA SER A 220 9.52 19.46 5.66
C SER A 220 10.43 19.13 6.85
N GLY A 221 10.09 18.08 7.59
CA GLY A 221 10.92 17.56 8.69
C GLY A 221 12.31 17.15 8.24
N ILE A 222 12.41 16.32 7.19
CA ILE A 222 13.70 15.89 6.62
C ILE A 222 14.51 17.10 6.12
N MET A 223 13.87 18.07 5.47
CA MET A 223 14.53 19.28 4.96
C MET A 223 15.12 20.15 6.06
N ARG A 224 14.51 20.19 7.25
CA ARG A 224 15.01 20.96 8.41
C ARG A 224 16.25 20.31 9.03
N GLU A 225 16.43 19.01 8.85
CA GLU A 225 17.48 18.23 9.51
C GLU A 225 18.66 17.94 8.57
N GLN A 226 19.16 18.97 7.88
CA GLN A 226 20.07 18.91 6.71
C GLN A 226 21.37 18.09 6.86
N TYR A 227 21.70 17.56 8.04
CA TYR A 227 22.95 16.84 8.31
C TYR A 227 22.74 15.59 9.16
N VAL A 228 22.10 14.57 8.60
CA VAL A 228 22.08 13.24 9.21
C VAL A 228 23.30 12.44 8.74
N GLN A 229 24.26 12.20 9.62
CA GLN A 229 25.35 11.28 9.32
C GLN A 229 24.82 9.86 9.27
N ARG A 230 24.84 9.27 8.06
CA ARG A 230 24.41 7.90 7.83
C ARG A 230 25.59 6.94 7.98
N PRO A 231 25.40 5.78 8.62
CA PRO A 231 26.44 4.77 8.67
C PRO A 231 26.89 4.36 7.26
N ARG A 232 28.20 4.25 7.06
CA ARG A 232 28.77 3.78 5.79
C ARG A 232 29.05 2.29 5.86
N VAL A 233 27.99 1.50 5.99
CA VAL A 233 28.06 0.04 5.84
C VAL A 233 27.87 -0.29 4.36
N ALA A 234 28.68 -1.20 3.82
CA ALA A 234 28.71 -1.48 2.39
C ALA A 234 27.32 -1.95 1.88
N ARG A 235 26.71 -1.11 1.03
CA ARG A 235 25.46 -1.36 0.28
C ARG A 235 24.16 -1.43 1.10
N THR A 236 24.19 -1.17 2.40
CA THR A 236 22.99 -0.99 3.24
C THR A 236 22.56 0.47 3.23
N VAL A 237 21.27 0.73 3.06
CA VAL A 237 20.71 2.09 3.09
C VAL A 237 19.87 2.33 4.33
N TYR A 238 19.80 3.59 4.75
CA TYR A 238 19.18 4.02 6.00
C TYR A 238 18.17 5.14 5.72
N PRO A 239 16.94 4.82 5.28
CA PRO A 239 15.89 5.83 5.11
C PRO A 239 15.55 6.54 6.43
N LEU A 240 15.08 7.78 6.32
CA LEU A 240 14.57 8.58 7.43
C LEU A 240 13.06 8.47 7.58
N ALA A 241 12.36 8.19 6.47
CA ALA A 241 10.94 7.93 6.47
C ALA A 241 10.61 6.62 5.74
N LEU A 242 9.63 5.89 6.27
CA LEU A 242 9.05 4.71 5.65
C LEU A 242 7.54 4.93 5.46
N ILE A 243 7.06 4.72 4.24
CA ILE A 243 5.64 4.73 3.91
C ILE A 243 5.25 3.32 3.45
N LEU A 244 4.38 2.66 4.20
CA LEU A 244 3.83 1.35 3.86
C LEU A 244 2.48 1.50 3.17
N SER A 245 2.27 0.75 2.09
CA SER A 245 0.98 0.69 1.40
C SER A 245 0.64 -0.76 0.98
N PRO A 246 -0.66 -1.11 0.85
CA PRO A 246 -1.11 -2.48 0.56
C PRO A 246 -0.75 -2.98 -0.83
N THR A 247 -0.84 -2.12 -1.84
CA THR A 247 -0.69 -2.50 -3.25
C THR A 247 0.50 -1.81 -3.88
N ARG A 248 1.00 -2.42 -4.96
CA ARG A 248 2.14 -1.91 -5.74
C ARG A 248 1.75 -0.61 -6.42
N GLU A 249 0.54 -0.56 -6.94
CA GLU A 249 0.00 0.56 -7.68
C GLU A 249 -0.14 1.78 -6.77
N LEU A 250 -0.65 1.59 -5.55
CA LEU A 250 -0.68 2.65 -4.54
C LEU A 250 0.73 3.07 -4.11
N SER A 251 1.68 2.13 -3.97
CA SER A 251 3.08 2.49 -3.69
C SER A 251 3.67 3.38 -4.79
N CYS A 252 3.44 3.06 -6.07
CA CYS A 252 3.89 3.87 -7.19
C CYS A 252 3.23 5.25 -7.19
N GLN A 253 1.92 5.32 -6.93
CA GLN A 253 1.21 6.59 -6.87
C GLN A 253 1.73 7.49 -5.74
N ILE A 254 1.94 6.95 -4.54
CA ILE A 254 2.54 7.68 -3.42
C ILE A 254 3.96 8.13 -3.78
N HIS A 255 4.73 7.29 -4.45
CA HIS A 255 6.09 7.61 -4.90
C HIS A 255 6.12 8.76 -5.90
N ASP A 256 5.24 8.74 -6.90
CA ASP A 256 5.14 9.78 -7.93
C ASP A 256 4.70 11.12 -7.31
N GLU A 257 3.71 11.11 -6.41
CA GLU A 257 3.29 12.30 -5.66
C GLU A 257 4.40 12.83 -4.75
N ALA A 258 5.04 11.96 -3.97
CA ALA A 258 6.15 12.34 -3.11
C ALA A 258 7.33 12.93 -3.90
N LYS A 259 7.61 12.44 -5.11
CA LYS A 259 8.60 13.01 -6.03
C LYS A 259 8.25 14.42 -6.49
N LYS A 260 6.98 14.69 -6.82
CA LYS A 260 6.53 16.05 -7.15
C LYS A 260 6.76 17.00 -5.98
N PHE A 261 6.43 16.55 -4.76
CA PHE A 261 6.59 17.35 -3.55
C PHE A 261 8.06 17.57 -3.17
N SER A 262 8.93 16.59 -3.42
CA SER A 262 10.37 16.65 -3.11
C SER A 262 11.23 17.25 -4.22
N TYR A 263 10.64 17.68 -5.33
CA TYR A 263 11.41 18.19 -6.47
C TYR A 263 12.30 19.37 -6.07
N GLN A 264 13.59 19.31 -6.38
CA GLN A 264 14.58 20.34 -6.02
C GLN A 264 14.79 20.58 -4.52
N THR A 265 14.20 19.77 -3.62
CA THR A 265 14.43 19.89 -2.17
C THR A 265 15.69 19.16 -1.71
N GLY A 266 16.22 18.26 -2.55
CA GLY A 266 17.32 17.36 -2.22
C GLY A 266 16.89 16.06 -1.53
N VAL A 267 15.61 15.93 -1.14
CA VAL A 267 15.05 14.73 -0.53
C VAL A 267 14.85 13.66 -1.60
N LYS A 268 15.45 12.48 -1.41
CA LYS A 268 15.37 11.35 -2.36
C LYS A 268 14.27 10.37 -1.96
N VAL A 269 13.33 10.14 -2.89
CA VAL A 269 12.22 9.20 -2.71
C VAL A 269 12.42 7.96 -3.60
N VAL A 270 12.41 6.77 -2.99
CA VAL A 270 12.55 5.49 -3.70
C VAL A 270 11.35 4.59 -3.36
N VAL A 271 10.94 3.77 -4.33
CA VAL A 271 9.82 2.82 -4.17
C VAL A 271 10.31 1.37 -4.24
N ALA A 272 9.76 0.51 -3.39
CA ALA A 272 10.08 -0.91 -3.36
C ALA A 272 8.83 -1.79 -3.23
N TYR A 273 8.49 -2.52 -4.29
CA TYR A 273 7.31 -3.38 -4.32
C TYR A 273 7.56 -4.72 -5.02
N GLY A 274 6.75 -5.73 -4.71
CA GLY A 274 6.89 -7.10 -5.24
C GLY A 274 6.69 -7.23 -6.75
N GLY A 275 7.09 -8.36 -7.36
CA GLY A 275 6.80 -8.67 -8.78
C GLY A 275 7.50 -7.83 -9.85
N ALA A 276 8.27 -6.81 -9.47
CA ALA A 276 9.29 -6.19 -10.31
C ALA A 276 10.69 -6.73 -9.97
N PRO A 277 11.66 -6.72 -10.91
CA PRO A 277 13.03 -7.16 -10.67
C PRO A 277 13.69 -6.41 -9.50
N ILE A 278 14.12 -7.16 -8.48
CA ILE A 278 14.74 -6.57 -7.28
C ILE A 278 16.03 -5.80 -7.61
N THR A 279 16.78 -6.24 -8.62
CA THR A 279 18.06 -5.63 -9.01
C THR A 279 17.93 -4.15 -9.38
N GLN A 280 16.82 -3.75 -10.02
CA GLN A 280 16.58 -2.35 -10.34
C GLN A 280 16.33 -1.52 -9.07
N GLN A 281 15.45 -2.00 -8.20
CA GLN A 281 15.17 -1.34 -6.92
C GLN A 281 16.42 -1.22 -6.05
N LEU A 282 17.29 -2.23 -6.03
CA LEU A 282 18.58 -2.16 -5.31
C LEU A 282 19.51 -1.08 -5.85
N ARG A 283 19.59 -0.91 -7.18
CA ARG A 283 20.41 0.16 -7.78
C ARG A 283 19.87 1.54 -7.43
N GLU A 284 18.55 1.70 -7.41
CA GLU A 284 17.90 2.96 -7.02
C GLU A 284 18.14 3.27 -5.54
N LEU A 285 18.02 2.28 -4.66
CA LEU A 285 18.34 2.42 -3.23
C LEU A 285 19.82 2.81 -3.03
N GLU A 286 20.75 2.16 -3.73
CA GLU A 286 22.20 2.45 -3.64
C GLU A 286 22.58 3.88 -4.04
N ARG A 287 21.75 4.58 -4.84
CA ARG A 287 21.93 6.01 -5.16
C ARG A 287 21.56 6.95 -4.00
N GLY A 288 21.00 6.40 -2.93
CA GLY A 288 20.56 7.10 -1.72
C GLY A 288 19.04 7.21 -1.63
N VAL A 289 18.52 7.12 -0.41
CA VAL A 289 17.08 7.16 -0.12
C VAL A 289 16.83 7.89 1.20
N ASP A 290 16.00 8.92 1.21
CA ASP A 290 15.50 9.60 2.41
C ASP A 290 14.12 9.06 2.78
N ILE A 291 13.24 8.91 1.78
CA ILE A 291 11.89 8.37 1.93
C ILE A 291 11.79 7.06 1.14
N LEU A 292 11.47 5.97 1.82
CA LEU A 292 11.20 4.68 1.21
C LEU A 292 9.68 4.43 1.21
N VAL A 293 9.08 4.30 0.03
CA VAL A 293 7.70 3.84 -0.13
C VAL A 293 7.74 2.35 -0.46
N ALA A 294 7.01 1.50 0.26
CA ALA A 294 7.12 0.07 0.04
C ALA A 294 5.85 -0.74 0.35
N THR A 295 5.68 -1.84 -0.38
CA THR A 295 4.77 -2.91 0.03
C THR A 295 5.43 -3.77 1.11
N PRO A 296 4.70 -4.23 2.16
CA PRO A 296 5.29 -4.96 3.29
C PRO A 296 6.15 -6.17 2.87
N GLY A 297 5.67 -6.99 1.93
CA GLY A 297 6.38 -8.19 1.49
C GLY A 297 7.76 -7.91 0.88
N ARG A 298 7.87 -6.92 -0.02
CA ARG A 298 9.16 -6.55 -0.63
C ARG A 298 10.10 -5.90 0.38
N LEU A 299 9.55 -5.13 1.33
CA LEU A 299 10.38 -4.52 2.37
C LEU A 299 11.03 -5.60 3.26
N VAL A 300 10.28 -6.61 3.70
CA VAL A 300 10.84 -7.73 4.48
C VAL A 300 12.00 -8.40 3.75
N ASP A 301 11.86 -8.68 2.45
CA ASP A 301 12.95 -9.25 1.63
C ASP A 301 14.20 -8.35 1.57
N LEU A 302 14.03 -7.03 1.49
CA LEU A 302 15.15 -6.07 1.51
C LEU A 302 15.84 -5.99 2.88
N LEU A 303 15.08 -6.10 3.97
CA LEU A 303 15.59 -6.12 5.34
C LEU A 303 16.38 -7.39 5.62
N GLU A 304 15.84 -8.56 5.25
CA GLU A 304 16.50 -9.86 5.45
C GLU A 304 17.81 -9.98 4.66
N ARG A 305 17.91 -9.30 3.51
CA ARG A 305 19.15 -9.21 2.72
C ARG A 305 20.14 -8.15 3.23
N ALA A 306 19.84 -7.48 4.35
CA ALA A 306 20.60 -6.36 4.89
C ALA A 306 20.84 -5.22 3.87
N ARG A 307 19.88 -5.02 2.95
CA ARG A 307 19.95 -3.97 1.92
C ARG A 307 19.35 -2.66 2.41
N VAL A 308 18.39 -2.76 3.32
CA VAL A 308 17.76 -1.64 4.03
C VAL A 308 17.91 -1.90 5.53
N SER A 309 18.09 -0.84 6.30
CA SER A 309 18.06 -0.84 7.77
C SER A 309 17.13 0.29 8.25
N LEU A 310 16.30 0.01 9.24
CA LEU A 310 15.27 0.91 9.73
C LEU A 310 15.69 1.73 10.96
N GLN A 311 16.92 1.54 11.45
CA GLN A 311 17.42 2.21 12.66
C GLN A 311 17.41 3.74 12.62
N MET A 312 17.32 4.34 11.43
CA MET A 312 17.28 5.80 11.24
C MET A 312 15.87 6.33 10.97
N ILE A 313 14.84 5.48 11.01
CA ILE A 313 13.46 5.89 10.76
C ILE A 313 12.99 6.86 11.85
N ARG A 314 12.62 8.06 11.42
CA ARG A 314 11.99 9.12 12.23
C ARG A 314 10.50 9.20 11.95
N TYR A 315 10.10 8.89 10.72
CA TYR A 315 8.71 8.96 10.29
C TYR A 315 8.25 7.61 9.75
N LEU A 316 7.18 7.07 10.31
CA LEU A 316 6.49 5.89 9.81
C LEU A 316 5.07 6.29 9.40
N ALA A 317 4.71 6.09 8.14
CA ALA A 317 3.35 6.24 7.66
C ALA A 317 2.80 4.90 7.14
N LEU A 318 1.58 4.55 7.53
CA LEU A 318 0.84 3.44 6.93
C LEU A 318 -0.38 4.01 6.23
N ASP A 319 -0.46 3.85 4.91
CA ASP A 319 -1.61 4.24 4.12
C ASP A 319 -2.49 3.03 3.79
N GLU A 320 -3.80 3.23 3.80
CA GLU A 320 -4.82 2.17 3.73
C GLU A 320 -4.54 1.01 4.70
N ALA A 321 -4.36 1.35 5.99
CA ALA A 321 -4.01 0.37 7.02
C ALA A 321 -5.05 -0.75 7.16
N ASP A 322 -6.35 -0.43 7.05
CA ASP A 322 -7.44 -1.41 7.00
C ASP A 322 -7.26 -2.42 5.87
N ARG A 323 -6.94 -1.92 4.67
CA ARG A 323 -6.70 -2.79 3.52
C ARG A 323 -5.48 -3.68 3.69
N MET A 324 -4.43 -3.19 4.34
CA MET A 324 -3.27 -4.03 4.64
C MET A 324 -3.63 -5.20 5.55
N LEU A 325 -4.52 -4.99 6.53
CA LEU A 325 -5.02 -6.07 7.38
C LEU A 325 -5.93 -7.03 6.61
N ASP A 326 -6.84 -6.53 5.77
CA ASP A 326 -7.69 -7.36 4.89
C ASP A 326 -6.87 -8.29 3.99
N MET A 327 -5.71 -7.82 3.52
CA MET A 327 -4.78 -8.59 2.68
C MET A 327 -3.88 -9.55 3.47
N GLY A 328 -4.03 -9.59 4.80
CA GLY A 328 -3.25 -10.45 5.68
C GLY A 328 -1.80 -9.99 5.87
N PHE A 329 -1.50 -8.70 5.68
CA PHE A 329 -0.15 -8.17 5.89
C PHE A 329 0.21 -7.89 7.34
N GLU A 330 -0.71 -8.10 8.30
CA GLU A 330 -0.46 -7.84 9.71
C GLU A 330 0.85 -8.49 10.22
N PRO A 331 1.15 -9.77 9.94
CA PRO A 331 2.38 -10.40 10.42
C PRO A 331 3.64 -9.73 9.87
N GLN A 332 3.63 -9.32 8.59
CA GLN A 332 4.76 -8.63 7.97
C GLN A 332 4.93 -7.23 8.54
N ILE A 333 3.84 -6.49 8.77
CA ILE A 333 3.88 -5.15 9.37
C ILE A 333 4.44 -5.22 10.78
N ARG A 334 3.94 -6.13 11.62
CA ARG A 334 4.47 -6.34 12.99
C ARG A 334 5.94 -6.73 12.96
N LYS A 335 6.34 -7.62 12.05
CA LYS A 335 7.75 -7.97 11.85
C LYS A 335 8.60 -6.72 11.53
N ILE A 336 8.17 -5.88 10.59
CA ILE A 336 8.86 -4.64 10.22
C ILE A 336 8.97 -3.66 11.39
N VAL A 337 7.90 -3.47 12.16
CA VAL A 337 7.82 -2.42 13.19
C VAL A 337 8.38 -2.85 14.54
N GLU A 338 8.23 -4.12 14.92
CA GLU A 338 8.52 -4.62 16.27
C GLU A 338 9.74 -5.57 16.32
N GLN A 339 10.05 -6.28 15.22
CA GLN A 339 11.07 -7.35 15.21
C GLN A 339 12.32 -6.99 14.41
N MET A 340 12.30 -5.86 13.70
CA MET A 340 13.46 -5.33 12.97
C MET A 340 14.10 -4.20 13.77
N ASP A 341 15.05 -3.50 13.17
CA ASP A 341 15.85 -2.46 13.82
C ASP A 341 15.18 -1.08 13.86
N MET A 342 13.85 -0.99 13.73
CA MET A 342 13.13 0.29 13.75
C MET A 342 13.08 0.90 15.16
N PRO A 343 13.34 2.22 15.35
CA PRO A 343 13.17 2.89 16.64
C PRO A 343 11.76 2.76 17.18
N ASN A 344 11.59 2.56 18.49
CA ASN A 344 10.28 2.36 19.13
C ASN A 344 9.32 3.56 18.97
N ARG A 345 8.02 3.32 19.13
CA ARG A 345 6.99 4.37 19.19
C ARG A 345 7.34 5.41 20.27
N GLY A 346 7.09 6.68 19.99
CA GLY A 346 7.47 7.80 20.85
C GLY A 346 8.91 8.29 20.66
N VAL A 347 9.79 7.50 20.04
CA VAL A 347 11.09 7.98 19.51
C VAL A 347 10.96 8.36 18.05
N ARG A 348 10.29 7.50 17.26
CA ARG A 348 9.80 7.84 15.92
C ARG A 348 8.38 8.41 16.01
N GLN A 349 8.00 9.22 15.03
CA GLN A 349 6.64 9.64 14.80
C GLN A 349 5.92 8.65 13.88
N THR A 350 4.72 8.23 14.26
CA THR A 350 3.92 7.27 13.50
C THR A 350 2.59 7.88 13.08
N MET A 351 2.22 7.67 11.82
CA MET A 351 0.96 8.12 11.22
C MET A 351 0.23 6.94 10.59
N LEU A 352 -1.02 6.72 10.97
CA LEU A 352 -1.89 5.69 10.39
C LEU A 352 -3.04 6.36 9.65
N PHE A 353 -3.18 6.05 8.37
CA PHE A 353 -4.26 6.53 7.52
C PHE A 353 -5.14 5.36 7.09
N SER A 354 -6.45 5.52 7.25
CA SER A 354 -7.42 4.47 6.96
C SER A 354 -8.75 5.06 6.50
N ALA A 355 -9.54 4.31 5.73
CA ALA A 355 -10.92 4.70 5.41
C ALA A 355 -11.90 4.23 6.51
N THR A 356 -11.58 3.09 7.14
CA THR A 356 -12.40 2.45 8.17
C THR A 356 -11.64 2.33 9.50
N PHE A 357 -12.38 2.12 10.60
CA PHE A 357 -11.78 1.99 11.94
C PHE A 357 -12.31 0.77 12.74
N PRO A 358 -12.21 -0.45 12.18
CA PRO A 358 -12.60 -1.67 12.89
C PRO A 358 -11.69 -1.95 14.10
N ARG A 359 -12.11 -2.90 14.96
CA ARG A 359 -11.37 -3.27 16.18
C ARG A 359 -9.91 -3.67 15.92
N GLU A 360 -9.64 -4.29 14.77
CA GLU A 360 -8.29 -4.71 14.38
C GLU A 360 -7.39 -3.49 14.12
N ILE A 361 -7.92 -2.45 13.46
CA ILE A 361 -7.22 -1.19 13.26
C ILE A 361 -7.04 -0.42 14.56
N GLN A 362 -8.02 -0.44 15.45
CA GLN A 362 -7.89 0.14 16.79
C GLN A 362 -6.75 -0.51 17.59
N ARG A 363 -6.62 -1.84 17.52
CA ARG A 363 -5.51 -2.57 18.14
C ARG A 363 -4.17 -2.20 17.50
N LEU A 364 -4.09 -2.21 16.17
CA LEU A 364 -2.88 -1.82 15.44
C LEU A 364 -2.43 -0.39 15.82
N ALA A 365 -3.38 0.54 15.91
CA ALA A 365 -3.12 1.91 16.34
C ALA A 365 -2.61 1.98 17.79
N SER A 366 -3.25 1.25 18.71
CA SER A 366 -2.79 1.16 20.11
C SER A 366 -1.39 0.55 20.25
N ASP A 367 -1.01 -0.35 19.35
CA ASP A 367 0.29 -1.01 19.39
C ASP A 367 1.40 -0.14 18.79
N PHE A 368 1.11 0.62 17.74
CA PHE A 368 2.16 1.35 17.01
C PHE A 368 2.26 2.84 17.32
N LEU A 369 1.20 3.45 17.86
CA LEU A 369 1.16 4.88 18.15
C LEU A 369 1.42 5.20 19.63
N ALA A 370 2.00 6.36 19.90
CA ALA A 370 2.27 6.88 21.25
C ALA A 370 1.60 8.26 21.46
N ASN A 371 0.76 8.39 22.49
CA ASN A 371 -0.03 9.60 22.79
C ASN A 371 -0.56 10.31 21.53
N TYR A 372 -1.28 9.55 20.70
CA TYR A 372 -1.68 9.99 19.37
C TYR A 372 -2.94 10.85 19.40
N ILE A 373 -3.12 11.63 18.34
CA ILE A 373 -4.36 12.33 18.05
C ILE A 373 -5.17 11.48 17.08
N PHE A 374 -6.43 11.24 17.41
CA PHE A 374 -7.40 10.62 16.52
C PHE A 374 -8.14 11.71 15.74
N LEU A 375 -8.15 11.60 14.42
CA LEU A 375 -8.79 12.52 13.49
C LEU A 375 -9.77 11.72 12.63
N ALA A 376 -11.06 12.01 12.71
CA ALA A 376 -12.07 11.47 11.82
C ALA A 376 -12.66 12.60 10.96
N VAL A 377 -12.55 12.45 9.64
CA VAL A 377 -13.06 13.40 8.65
C VAL A 377 -14.23 12.76 7.91
N GLY A 378 -15.42 13.32 8.11
CA GLY A 378 -16.67 12.77 7.64
C GLY A 378 -17.12 11.57 8.47
N ARG A 379 -18.11 10.83 7.97
CA ARG A 379 -18.58 9.62 8.63
C ARG A 379 -17.60 8.48 8.35
N VAL A 380 -16.96 7.97 9.40
CA VAL A 380 -15.98 6.86 9.28
C VAL A 380 -16.61 5.67 8.56
N GLY A 381 -15.95 5.20 7.50
CA GLY A 381 -16.42 4.07 6.69
C GLY A 381 -17.61 4.35 5.77
N SER A 382 -18.07 5.60 5.62
CA SER A 382 -19.08 5.94 4.60
C SER A 382 -18.45 6.19 3.23
N SER A 383 -19.25 6.03 2.18
CA SER A 383 -18.94 6.51 0.82
C SER A 383 -19.07 8.03 0.72
N THR A 384 -18.50 8.61 -0.33
CA THR A 384 -18.69 10.02 -0.71
C THR A 384 -20.11 10.28 -1.20
N ASP A 385 -20.73 11.40 -0.84
CA ASP A 385 -22.05 11.81 -1.38
C ASP A 385 -22.00 12.14 -2.88
N LEU A 386 -20.81 12.32 -3.43
CA LEU A 386 -20.55 12.48 -4.87
C LEU A 386 -20.82 11.20 -5.68
N ILE A 387 -20.96 10.05 -5.02
CA ILE A 387 -21.18 8.75 -5.68
C ILE A 387 -22.68 8.42 -5.63
N VAL A 388 -23.35 8.50 -6.79
CA VAL A 388 -24.71 8.00 -6.95
C VAL A 388 -24.71 6.48 -6.95
N GLN A 389 -25.30 5.88 -5.92
CA GLN A 389 -25.37 4.43 -5.77
C GLN A 389 -26.70 3.88 -6.29
N ARG A 390 -26.63 2.94 -7.23
CA ARG A 390 -27.79 2.20 -7.76
C ARG A 390 -27.59 0.71 -7.53
N VAL A 391 -28.62 0.05 -7.00
CA VAL A 391 -28.61 -1.40 -6.74
C VAL A 391 -29.73 -2.03 -7.54
N GLU A 392 -29.36 -2.86 -8.51
CA GLU A 392 -30.30 -3.50 -9.45
C GLU A 392 -30.26 -5.02 -9.27
N PHE A 393 -31.43 -5.65 -9.25
CA PHE A 393 -31.55 -7.10 -9.18
C PHE A 393 -31.47 -7.70 -10.58
N VAL A 394 -30.40 -8.44 -10.87
CA VAL A 394 -30.13 -9.04 -12.18
C VAL A 394 -29.73 -10.50 -12.00
N GLN A 395 -30.32 -11.41 -12.78
CA GLN A 395 -29.92 -12.82 -12.75
C GLN A 395 -28.53 -13.00 -13.37
N GLU A 396 -27.80 -14.04 -12.93
CA GLU A 396 -26.43 -14.28 -13.40
C GLU A 396 -26.32 -14.42 -14.92
N SER A 397 -27.31 -15.03 -15.57
CA SER A 397 -27.38 -15.17 -17.03
C SER A 397 -27.49 -13.84 -17.76
N ASP A 398 -28.10 -12.84 -17.11
CA ASP A 398 -28.52 -11.59 -17.73
C ASP A 398 -27.52 -10.47 -17.47
N LYS A 399 -26.57 -10.66 -16.53
CA LYS A 399 -25.56 -9.66 -16.16
C LYS A 399 -24.75 -9.13 -17.35
N ARG A 400 -24.40 -10.00 -18.30
CA ARG A 400 -23.62 -9.60 -19.50
C ARG A 400 -24.43 -8.68 -20.41
N SER A 401 -25.68 -9.05 -20.69
CA SER A 401 -26.59 -8.24 -21.50
C SER A 401 -26.88 -6.90 -20.81
N HIS A 402 -27.16 -6.94 -19.50
CA HIS A 402 -27.41 -5.74 -18.72
C HIS A 402 -26.19 -4.79 -18.67
N LEU A 403 -24.98 -5.33 -18.53
CA LEU A 403 -23.75 -4.51 -18.61
C LEU A 403 -23.63 -3.82 -19.98
N MET A 404 -23.98 -4.49 -21.08
CA MET A 404 -23.98 -3.85 -22.40
C MET A 404 -24.98 -2.69 -22.47
N ASP A 405 -26.18 -2.87 -21.92
CA ASP A 405 -27.19 -1.82 -21.90
C ASP A 405 -26.66 -0.58 -21.15
N LEU A 406 -25.98 -0.78 -20.02
CA LEU A 406 -25.32 0.29 -19.26
C LEU A 406 -24.22 0.99 -20.07
N LEU A 407 -23.37 0.21 -20.75
CA LEU A 407 -22.28 0.75 -21.57
C LEU A 407 -22.80 1.53 -22.80
N HIS A 408 -23.89 1.06 -23.42
CA HIS A 408 -24.56 1.76 -24.53
C HIS A 408 -25.19 3.07 -24.05
N ALA A 409 -25.95 3.04 -22.96
CA ALA A 409 -26.56 4.23 -22.38
C ALA A 409 -25.50 5.28 -21.98
N GLN A 410 -24.34 4.85 -21.48
CA GLN A 410 -23.24 5.75 -21.14
C GLN A 410 -22.63 6.41 -22.39
N ARG A 411 -22.49 5.66 -23.49
CA ARG A 411 -21.98 6.18 -24.77
C ARG A 411 -22.91 7.24 -25.36
N GLU A 412 -24.21 7.06 -25.23
CA GLU A 412 -25.22 8.01 -25.73
C GLU A 412 -25.28 9.30 -24.89
N ASN A 413 -25.03 9.21 -23.58
CA ASN A 413 -25.03 10.34 -22.65
C ASN A 413 -23.70 11.12 -22.59
N GLY A 414 -22.72 10.80 -23.45
CA GLY A 414 -21.42 11.46 -23.50
C GLY A 414 -21.50 12.91 -23.94
N ALA A 415 -21.84 13.82 -23.03
CA ALA A 415 -21.68 15.25 -23.22
C ALA A 415 -20.18 15.60 -23.22
N HIS A 416 -19.74 16.42 -24.20
CA HIS A 416 -18.41 17.04 -24.27
C HIS A 416 -17.23 16.20 -24.79
N GLY A 417 -17.44 15.32 -25.77
CA GLY A 417 -16.35 14.82 -26.65
C GLY A 417 -15.26 13.97 -25.98
N LYS A 418 -15.36 13.68 -24.68
CA LYS A 418 -14.51 12.73 -23.95
C LYS A 418 -15.27 11.43 -23.72
N GLN A 419 -14.62 10.32 -24.05
CA GLN A 419 -15.15 8.98 -23.81
C GLN A 419 -15.14 8.71 -22.31
N ALA A 420 -16.28 8.35 -21.74
CA ALA A 420 -16.38 8.08 -20.30
C ALA A 420 -15.64 6.78 -19.95
N LEU A 421 -14.91 6.79 -18.83
CA LEU A 421 -14.15 5.65 -18.33
C LEU A 421 -15.05 4.80 -17.41
N THR A 422 -15.00 3.47 -17.58
CA THR A 422 -15.84 2.52 -16.86
C THR A 422 -15.00 1.44 -16.19
N LEU A 423 -15.11 1.35 -14.87
CA LEU A 423 -14.46 0.33 -14.06
C LEU A 423 -15.48 -0.75 -13.68
N VAL A 424 -15.24 -1.99 -14.10
CA VAL A 424 -16.13 -3.14 -13.89
C VAL A 424 -15.47 -4.12 -12.94
N PHE A 425 -16.04 -4.29 -11.74
CA PHE A 425 -15.55 -5.26 -10.77
C PHE A 425 -16.16 -6.64 -10.96
N VAL A 426 -15.31 -7.67 -10.91
CA VAL A 426 -15.70 -9.08 -10.97
C VAL A 426 -14.98 -9.88 -9.88
N GLU A 427 -15.64 -10.93 -9.39
CA GLU A 427 -15.13 -11.73 -8.28
C GLU A 427 -13.86 -12.52 -8.64
N THR A 428 -13.83 -13.14 -9.83
CA THR A 428 -12.78 -14.10 -10.18
C THR A 428 -11.88 -13.60 -11.30
N LYS A 429 -10.61 -13.99 -11.23
CA LYS A 429 -9.59 -13.68 -12.25
C LYS A 429 -10.00 -14.21 -13.64
N LYS A 430 -10.46 -15.46 -13.69
CA LYS A 430 -10.99 -16.07 -14.92
C LYS A 430 -12.23 -15.33 -15.44
N GLY A 431 -13.08 -14.85 -14.53
CA GLY A 431 -14.23 -14.01 -14.87
C GLY A 431 -13.81 -12.70 -15.53
N ALA A 432 -12.73 -12.07 -15.04
CA ALA A 432 -12.17 -10.84 -15.63
C ALA A 432 -11.73 -11.05 -17.08
N ASP A 433 -10.91 -12.09 -17.32
CA ASP A 433 -10.45 -12.42 -18.67
C ASP A 433 -11.59 -12.82 -19.60
N SER A 434 -12.55 -13.63 -19.10
CA SER A 434 -13.72 -14.02 -19.89
C SER A 434 -14.61 -12.82 -20.26
N LEU A 435 -14.74 -11.84 -19.36
CA LEU A 435 -15.56 -10.67 -19.60
C LEU A 435 -14.88 -9.68 -20.54
N GLU A 436 -13.58 -9.42 -20.39
CA GLU A 436 -12.83 -8.58 -21.31
C GLU A 436 -12.84 -9.14 -22.73
N HIS A 437 -12.58 -10.44 -22.90
CA HIS A 437 -12.65 -11.05 -24.21
C HIS A 437 -14.03 -10.87 -24.86
N TRP A 438 -15.10 -11.06 -24.07
CA TRP A 438 -16.46 -10.90 -24.55
C TRP A 438 -16.77 -9.44 -24.91
N LEU A 439 -16.34 -8.46 -24.12
CA LEU A 439 -16.49 -7.03 -24.43
C LEU A 439 -15.75 -6.66 -25.72
N CYS A 440 -14.50 -7.11 -25.87
CA CYS A 440 -13.69 -6.88 -27.06
C CYS A 440 -14.33 -7.49 -28.31
N MET A 441 -14.88 -8.71 -28.24
CA MET A 441 -15.61 -9.33 -29.35
C MET A 441 -16.86 -8.55 -29.76
N ASN A 442 -17.50 -7.85 -28.82
CA ASN A 442 -18.69 -7.04 -29.08
C ASN A 442 -18.35 -5.56 -29.38
N GLY A 443 -17.08 -5.26 -29.68
CA GLY A 443 -16.66 -3.93 -30.13
C GLY A 443 -16.44 -2.90 -29.01
N PHE A 444 -16.33 -3.35 -27.76
CA PHE A 444 -16.02 -2.51 -26.61
C PHE A 444 -14.54 -2.69 -26.23
N PRO A 445 -13.67 -1.67 -26.44
CA PRO A 445 -12.26 -1.79 -26.08
C PRO A 445 -12.11 -1.86 -24.56
N ALA A 446 -11.67 -3.01 -24.06
CA ALA A 446 -11.52 -3.28 -22.65
C ALA A 446 -10.09 -3.79 -22.34
N THR A 447 -9.69 -3.67 -21.09
CA THR A 447 -8.46 -4.28 -20.55
C THR A 447 -8.73 -4.85 -19.16
N THR A 448 -7.84 -5.68 -18.62
CA THR A 448 -8.02 -6.31 -17.30
C THR A 448 -6.91 -6.02 -16.32
N ILE A 449 -7.26 -6.04 -15.02
CA ILE A 449 -6.30 -6.03 -13.93
C ILE A 449 -6.68 -7.04 -12.84
N HIS A 450 -5.82 -8.04 -12.63
CA HIS A 450 -5.97 -9.05 -11.59
C HIS A 450 -4.61 -9.68 -11.26
N GLY A 451 -4.57 -10.48 -10.18
CA GLY A 451 -3.31 -11.01 -9.64
C GLY A 451 -2.57 -12.05 -10.49
N ASP A 452 -3.16 -12.56 -11.58
CA ASP A 452 -2.49 -13.50 -12.51
C ASP A 452 -1.82 -12.77 -13.69
N ARG A 453 -2.13 -11.48 -13.89
CA ARG A 453 -1.42 -10.64 -14.86
C ARG A 453 -0.03 -10.30 -14.32
N THR A 454 0.94 -10.27 -15.21
CA THR A 454 2.29 -9.79 -14.90
C THR A 454 2.24 -8.31 -14.51
N GLN A 455 3.23 -7.84 -13.76
CA GLN A 455 3.26 -6.44 -13.32
C GLN A 455 3.27 -5.46 -14.51
N GLN A 456 4.04 -5.78 -15.56
CA GLN A 456 4.11 -4.97 -16.77
C GLN A 456 2.76 -4.87 -17.47
N GLU A 457 2.00 -5.96 -17.54
CA GLU A 457 0.64 -5.95 -18.10
C GLU A 457 -0.32 -5.10 -17.27
N ARG A 458 -0.22 -5.16 -15.93
CA ARG A 458 -1.08 -4.36 -15.04
C ARG A 458 -0.80 -2.86 -15.17
N GLU A 459 0.46 -2.47 -15.27
CA GLU A 459 0.87 -1.08 -15.49
C GLU A 459 0.44 -0.57 -16.87
N LEU A 460 0.58 -1.41 -17.90
CA LEU A 460 0.13 -1.09 -19.26
C LEU A 460 -1.40 -0.97 -19.34
N ALA A 461 -2.14 -1.85 -18.66
CA ALA A 461 -3.60 -1.79 -18.57
C ALA A 461 -4.06 -0.48 -17.91
N LEU A 462 -3.45 -0.10 -16.78
CA LEU A 462 -3.76 1.18 -16.12
C LEU A 462 -3.40 2.38 -16.99
N ARG A 463 -2.26 2.37 -17.68
CA ARG A 463 -1.89 3.44 -18.60
C ARG A 463 -2.87 3.57 -19.76
N SER A 464 -3.27 2.44 -20.34
CA SER A 464 -4.23 2.37 -21.45
C SER A 464 -5.65 2.81 -21.03
N PHE A 465 -6.04 2.53 -19.79
CA PHE A 465 -7.30 3.01 -19.22
C PHE A 465 -7.26 4.51 -18.95
N LYS A 466 -6.19 5.01 -18.31
CA LYS A 466 -5.99 6.45 -18.04
C LYS A 466 -5.95 7.30 -19.30
N SER A 467 -5.38 6.78 -20.39
CA SER A 467 -5.34 7.50 -21.67
C SER A 467 -6.66 7.43 -22.46
N GLY A 468 -7.64 6.66 -22.00
CA GLY A 468 -8.89 6.43 -22.71
C GLY A 468 -8.77 5.48 -23.91
N LYS A 469 -7.57 4.96 -24.22
CA LYS A 469 -7.36 3.98 -25.31
C LYS A 469 -8.20 2.72 -25.11
N THR A 470 -8.31 2.27 -23.87
CA THR A 470 -9.23 1.21 -23.45
C THR A 470 -10.13 1.77 -22.34
N PRO A 471 -11.29 2.36 -22.66
CA PRO A 471 -12.13 3.07 -21.70
C PRO A 471 -12.84 2.15 -20.71
N ILE A 472 -12.71 0.82 -20.83
CA ILE A 472 -13.28 -0.13 -19.88
C ILE A 472 -12.15 -0.92 -19.22
N LEU A 473 -12.11 -0.89 -17.89
CA LEU A 473 -11.18 -1.68 -17.09
C LEU A 473 -11.97 -2.73 -16.30
N VAL A 474 -11.74 -4.02 -16.57
CA VAL A 474 -12.32 -5.12 -15.81
C VAL A 474 -11.34 -5.55 -14.73
N ALA A 475 -11.76 -5.49 -13.47
CA ALA A 475 -10.87 -5.68 -12.33
C ALA A 475 -11.43 -6.65 -11.30
N THR A 476 -10.54 -7.37 -10.62
CA THR A 476 -10.87 -7.95 -9.31
C THR A 476 -10.58 -6.94 -8.20
N ASP A 477 -10.82 -7.32 -6.94
CA ASP A 477 -10.56 -6.50 -5.73
C ASP A 477 -9.14 -5.92 -5.59
N VAL A 478 -8.22 -6.35 -6.45
CA VAL A 478 -6.86 -5.83 -6.56
C VAL A 478 -6.86 -4.35 -6.96
N ALA A 479 -7.86 -3.87 -7.70
CA ALA A 479 -7.99 -2.47 -8.11
C ALA A 479 -9.03 -1.67 -7.30
N ALA A 480 -9.65 -2.27 -6.28
CA ALA A 480 -10.80 -1.69 -5.60
C ALA A 480 -10.50 -0.45 -4.73
N ARG A 481 -9.24 -0.22 -4.36
CA ARG A 481 -8.84 0.86 -3.44
C ARG A 481 -7.47 1.44 -3.81
N GLY A 482 -7.28 2.72 -3.49
CA GLY A 482 -6.02 3.44 -3.60
C GLY A 482 -5.62 3.93 -5.00
N LEU A 483 -6.27 3.47 -6.07
CA LEU A 483 -5.98 3.95 -7.41
C LEU A 483 -6.61 5.32 -7.65
N ASP A 484 -5.77 6.31 -7.93
CA ASP A 484 -6.19 7.60 -8.47
C ASP A 484 -6.19 7.56 -10.00
N ILE A 485 -7.39 7.65 -10.56
CA ILE A 485 -7.67 7.62 -12.00
C ILE A 485 -8.50 8.89 -12.30
N PRO A 486 -7.98 9.78 -13.15
CA PRO A 486 -8.58 11.09 -13.42
C PRO A 486 -9.88 11.05 -14.22
#